data_AF-A0A7C4Q636-F1
#
_entry.id   AF-A0A7C4Q636-F1
#
_cell.length_a   1.000
_cell.length_b   1.000
_cell.length_c   1.000
_cell.angle_alpha   90.00
_cell.angle_beta   90.00
_cell.angle_gamma   90.00
#
_symmetry.space_group_name_H-M   'P 1'
#
loop_
_entity.id
_entity.type
_entity.pdbx_description
1 polymer ?
#
loop_
_entity_poly.entity_id
_entity_poly.type
_entity_poly.pdbx_seq_one_letter_code
_entity_poly.pdbx_strand_id
1 'polypeptide(L)'
;MSVRNALLGLLCQRSRYGYELLQAFQAVMGGRETWELKPAQVYTTLTRLKESGLIVEETVEGEEDVAKRCYAITPAGREELRRWFESPVKVEHQRDEF
;
A
#
# COMPACT_ATOMS: atom_id res chain seq x y z
N MET A 1 0.20 -12.25 -3.71
CA MET A 1 0.70 -10.93 -3.24
C MET A 1 -0.50 -10.00 -3.11
N SER A 2 -0.74 -9.35 -1.97
CA SER A 2 -1.92 -8.49 -1.77
C SER A 2 -1.58 -7.01 -1.98
N VAL A 3 -2.60 -6.18 -2.28
CA VAL A 3 -2.46 -4.71 -2.40
C VAL A 3 -1.82 -4.11 -1.14
N ARG A 4 -2.20 -4.62 0.04
CA ARG A 4 -1.63 -4.24 1.33
C ARG A 4 -0.11 -4.38 1.34
N ASN A 5 0.40 -5.54 0.93
CA ASN A 5 1.83 -5.85 1.01
C ASN A 5 2.63 -5.09 -0.04
N ALA A 6 2.04 -4.85 -1.22
CA ALA A 6 2.63 -3.99 -2.24
C ALA A 6 2.78 -2.55 -1.74
N LEU A 7 1.76 -1.98 -1.09
CA LEU A 7 1.82 -0.63 -0.52
C LEU A 7 2.84 -0.51 0.62
N LEU A 8 2.90 -1.50 1.52
CA LEU A 8 3.93 -1.56 2.56
C LEU A 8 5.34 -1.67 1.94
N GLY A 9 5.51 -2.49 0.92
CA GLY A 9 6.78 -2.63 0.19
C GLY A 9 7.25 -1.33 -0.45
N LEU A 10 6.33 -0.58 -1.08
CA LEU A 10 6.62 0.75 -1.59
C LEU A 10 7.06 1.67 -0.44
N LEU A 11 6.23 1.83 0.60
CA LEU A 11 6.52 2.71 1.74
C LEU A 11 7.78 2.34 2.53
N CYS A 12 8.22 1.08 2.47
CA CYS A 12 9.48 0.64 3.05
C CYS A 12 10.70 1.27 2.38
N GLN A 13 10.63 1.60 1.08
CA GLN A 13 11.74 2.24 0.35
C GLN A 13 11.85 3.73 0.67
N ARG A 14 10.72 4.43 0.71
CA ARG A 14 10.62 5.85 1.06
C ARG A 14 9.19 6.24 1.40
N SER A 15 9.04 7.27 2.23
CA SER A 15 7.76 7.97 2.38
C SER A 15 7.35 8.58 1.04
N ARG A 16 6.04 8.65 0.81
CA ARG A 16 5.46 9.08 -0.46
C ARG A 16 4.13 9.79 -0.23
N TYR A 17 3.82 10.74 -1.09
CA TYR A 17 2.48 11.30 -1.16
C TYR A 17 1.47 10.26 -1.65
N GLY A 18 0.20 10.40 -1.25
CA GLY A 18 -0.86 9.47 -1.67
C GLY A 18 -0.95 9.26 -3.19
N TYR A 19 -0.78 10.33 -3.97
CA TYR A 19 -0.79 10.25 -5.44
C TYR A 19 0.45 9.53 -6.00
N GLU A 20 1.62 9.74 -5.40
CA GLU A 20 2.86 9.04 -5.81
C GLU A 20 2.75 7.55 -5.53
N LEU A 21 2.12 7.16 -4.41
CA LEU A 21 1.88 5.75 -4.09
C LEU A 21 0.99 5.08 -5.14
N LEU A 22 -0.09 5.76 -5.56
CA LEU A 22 -0.97 5.24 -6.59
C LEU A 22 -0.22 5.02 -7.91
N GLN A 23 0.61 5.98 -8.33
CA GLN A 23 1.41 5.85 -9.54
C GLN A 23 2.45 4.74 -9.42
N ALA A 24 3.19 4.69 -8.32
CA ALA A 24 4.19 3.65 -8.07
C ALA A 24 3.56 2.24 -8.01
N PHE A 25 2.38 2.13 -7.39
CA PHE A 25 1.62 0.88 -7.35
C PHE A 25 1.22 0.42 -8.75
N GLN A 26 0.70 1.32 -9.60
CA GLN A 26 0.35 1.00 -10.98
C GLN A 26 1.56 0.59 -11.81
N ALA A 27 2.73 1.22 -11.60
CA ALA A 27 3.97 0.87 -12.28
C ALA A 27 4.47 -0.54 -11.91
N VAL A 28 4.37 -0.93 -10.63
CA VAL A 28 4.81 -2.26 -10.15
C VAL A 28 3.89 -3.38 -10.62
N MET A 29 2.58 -3.12 -10.76
CA MET A 29 1.57 -4.14 -11.10
C MET A 29 1.41 -4.37 -12.62
N GLY A 30 2.31 -3.84 -13.47
CA GLY A 30 2.22 -4.03 -14.91
C GLY A 30 1.25 -3.08 -15.63
N GLY A 31 0.85 -1.99 -14.98
CA GLY A 31 -0.08 -1.00 -15.53
C GLY A 31 -1.56 -1.36 -15.32
N ARG A 32 -2.45 -0.52 -15.89
CA ARG A 32 -3.91 -0.68 -15.72
C ARG A 32 -4.48 -1.93 -16.42
N GLU A 33 -3.75 -2.50 -17.36
CA GLU A 33 -4.24 -3.59 -18.22
C GLU A 33 -4.24 -4.96 -17.52
N THR A 34 -3.40 -5.16 -16.50
CA THR A 34 -3.27 -6.45 -15.80
C THR A 34 -4.12 -6.53 -14.52
N TRP A 35 -4.67 -5.41 -14.04
CA TRP A 35 -5.27 -5.35 -12.71
C TRP A 35 -6.46 -4.38 -12.65
N GLU A 36 -7.68 -4.89 -12.40
CA GLU A 36 -8.95 -4.12 -12.32
C GLU A 36 -9.11 -3.28 -11.03
N LEU A 37 -8.02 -2.92 -10.36
CA LEU A 37 -8.11 -2.26 -9.06
C LEU A 37 -8.37 -0.77 -9.23
N LYS A 38 -9.56 -0.35 -8.81
CA LYS A 38 -9.96 1.05 -8.82
C LYS A 38 -9.05 1.87 -7.88
N PRO A 39 -8.62 3.09 -8.26
CA PRO A 39 -7.83 3.97 -7.38
C PRO A 39 -8.40 4.12 -5.96
N ALA A 40 -9.73 4.15 -5.85
CA ALA A 40 -10.42 4.21 -4.56
C ALA A 40 -10.00 3.09 -3.59
N GLN A 41 -9.75 1.88 -4.09
CA GLN A 41 -9.36 0.74 -3.26
C GLN A 41 -7.94 0.88 -2.69
N VAL A 42 -7.05 1.57 -3.39
CA VAL A 42 -5.72 1.93 -2.85
C VAL A 42 -5.88 2.84 -1.65
N TYR A 43 -6.69 3.90 -1.77
CA TYR A 43 -6.94 4.82 -0.67
C TYR A 43 -7.66 4.15 0.51
N THR A 44 -8.65 3.28 0.25
CA THR A 44 -9.27 2.48 1.32
C THR A 44 -8.26 1.58 2.02
N THR A 45 -7.31 1.00 1.28
CA THR A 45 -6.26 0.16 1.85
C THR A 45 -5.28 0.98 2.70
N LEU A 46 -4.91 2.19 2.24
CA LEU A 46 -4.10 3.13 3.03
C LEU A 46 -4.80 3.51 4.34
N THR A 47 -6.10 3.81 4.30
CA THR A 47 -6.88 4.08 5.52
C THR A 47 -6.82 2.90 6.48
N ARG A 48 -7.05 1.68 6.02
CA ARG A 48 -6.99 0.47 6.86
C ARG A 48 -5.59 0.21 7.44
N LEU A 49 -4.54 0.44 6.65
CA LEU A 49 -3.16 0.33 7.11
C LEU A 49 -2.84 1.34 8.22
N LYS A 50 -3.37 2.57 8.08
CA LYS A 50 -3.23 3.64 9.07
C LYS A 50 -3.98 3.30 10.36
N GLU A 51 -5.23 2.87 10.24
CA GLU A 51 -6.04 2.40 11.38
C GLU A 51 -5.39 1.21 12.10
N SER A 52 -4.67 0.36 11.36
CA SER A 52 -3.90 -0.77 11.92
C SER A 52 -2.54 -0.35 12.52
N GLY A 53 -2.16 0.93 12.48
CA GLY A 53 -0.88 1.43 12.98
C GLY A 53 0.35 1.00 12.17
N LEU A 54 0.15 0.49 10.95
CA LEU A 54 1.23 -0.01 10.09
C LEU A 54 1.86 1.09 9.24
N ILE A 55 1.12 2.17 9.03
CA ILE A 55 1.60 3.40 8.40
C ILE A 55 1.14 4.60 9.22
N VAL A 56 1.82 5.72 9.06
CA VAL A 56 1.41 7.03 9.56
C VAL A 56 1.16 7.97 8.39
N GLU A 57 0.25 8.91 8.61
CA GLU A 57 -0.07 10.00 7.69
C GLU A 57 0.50 11.28 8.30
N GLU A 58 1.42 11.91 7.60
CA GLU A 58 2.03 13.18 7.95
C GLU A 58 1.44 14.25 7.04
N THR A 59 0.89 15.30 7.64
CA THR A 59 0.46 16.48 6.90
C THR A 59 1.70 17.33 6.65
N VAL A 60 2.08 17.45 5.38
CA VAL A 60 3.12 18.40 4.98
C VAL A 60 2.41 19.68 4.55
N GLU A 61 2.65 20.76 5.29
CA GLU A 61 2.22 22.10 4.86
C GLU A 61 2.93 22.42 3.55
N GLY A 62 2.15 22.61 2.48
CA GLY A 62 2.65 22.97 1.16
C GLY A 62 2.60 24.48 0.94
N GLU A 63 3.40 24.98 0.00
CA GLU A 63 3.44 26.41 -0.41
C GLU A 63 2.12 26.89 -1.08
N GLU A 64 1.27 25.96 -1.51
CA GLU A 64 -0.08 26.23 -1.99
C GLU A 64 -1.04 25.45 -1.09
N ASP A 65 -2.12 26.10 -0.62
CA ASP A 65 -3.18 25.72 0.35
C ASP A 65 -3.76 24.27 0.34
N VAL A 66 -3.22 23.36 -0.45
CA VAL A 66 -3.59 21.94 -0.49
C VAL A 66 -2.66 21.15 0.44
N ALA A 67 -3.14 20.85 1.63
CA ALA A 67 -2.49 19.91 2.55
C ALA A 67 -2.17 18.58 1.82
N LYS A 68 -0.89 18.32 1.57
CA LYS A 68 -0.44 17.08 0.92
C LYS A 68 -0.21 16.04 1.98
N ARG A 69 -0.92 14.92 1.86
CA ARG A 69 -0.83 13.81 2.79
C ARG A 69 0.35 12.92 2.38
N CYS A 70 1.40 12.93 3.18
CA CYS A 70 2.55 12.06 3.05
C CYS A 70 2.31 10.81 3.92
N TYR A 71 2.64 9.64 3.40
CA TYR A 71 2.54 8.40 4.16
C TYR A 71 3.93 7.83 4.40
N ALA A 72 4.15 7.29 5.60
CA ALA A 72 5.38 6.62 5.99
C ALA A 72 5.07 5.30 6.69
N ILE A 73 5.93 4.29 6.49
CA ILE A 73 5.79 2.99 7.17
C ILE A 73 6.27 3.11 8.62
N THR A 74 5.52 2.51 9.56
CA THR A 74 5.90 2.44 10.98
C THR A 74 6.83 1.26 11.25
N PRO A 75 7.46 1.17 12.43
CA PRO A 75 8.17 -0.05 12.85
C PRO A 75 7.28 -1.30 12.78
N ALA A 76 6.02 -1.20 13.19
CA ALA A 76 5.05 -2.29 13.10
C ALA A 76 4.76 -2.69 11.65
N GLY A 77 4.64 -1.71 10.74
CA GLY A 77 4.48 -1.97 9.31
C GLY A 77 5.65 -2.70 8.68
N ARG A 78 6.90 -2.36 9.08
CA ARG A 78 8.11 -3.05 8.59
C ARG A 78 8.15 -4.50 9.06
N GLU A 79 7.80 -4.74 10.32
CA GLU A 79 7.75 -6.09 10.87
C GLU A 79 6.67 -6.93 10.19
N GLU A 80 5.48 -6.37 9.95
CA GLU A 80 4.42 -7.03 9.18
C GLU A 80 4.87 -7.40 7.76
N LEU A 81 5.55 -6.47 7.08
CA LEU A 81 6.11 -6.72 5.75
C LEU A 81 7.15 -7.85 5.78
N ARG A 82 8.05 -7.84 6.77
CA ARG A 82 9.06 -8.89 6.98
C ARG A 82 8.41 -10.25 7.21
N ARG A 83 7.42 -10.32 8.10
CA ARG A 83 6.64 -11.55 8.35
C ARG A 83 5.97 -12.09 7.11
N TRP A 84 5.43 -11.21 6.27
CA TRP A 84 4.86 -11.62 5.01
C TRP A 84 5.90 -12.21 4.05
N PHE A 85 7.10 -11.62 3.95
CA PHE A 85 8.19 -12.17 3.14
C PHE A 85 8.69 -13.52 3.66
N GLU A 86 8.67 -13.73 4.98
CA GLU A 86 9.10 -14.97 5.62
C GLU A 86 8.00 -16.04 5.66
N SER A 87 6.74 -15.66 5.45
CA SER A 87 5.64 -16.60 5.43
C SER A 87 5.74 -17.49 4.20
N PRO A 88 5.68 -18.83 4.36
CA PRO A 88 5.47 -19.71 3.21
C PRO A 88 4.19 -19.26 2.50
N VAL A 89 4.24 -19.15 1.17
CA VAL A 89 3.08 -18.81 0.34
C VAL A 89 2.03 -19.90 0.59
N LYS A 90 1.02 -19.59 1.40
CA LYS A 90 -0.19 -20.39 1.45
C LYS A 90 -0.88 -20.22 0.10
N VAL A 91 -0.76 -21.22 -0.75
CA VAL A 91 -1.59 -21.33 -1.95
C VAL A 91 -3.01 -21.52 -1.43
N GLU A 92 -3.77 -20.42 -1.42
CA GLU A 92 -5.19 -20.47 -1.12
C GLU A 92 -5.83 -21.22 -2.29
N HIS A 93 -6.22 -22.48 -2.07
CA HIS A 93 -7.04 -23.23 -3.03
C HIS A 93 -8.37 -22.50 -3.14
N GLN A 94 -8.49 -21.63 -4.14
CA GLN A 94 -9.78 -21.14 -4.58
C GLN A 94 -10.56 -22.37 -5.04
N ARG A 95 -11.60 -22.75 -4.28
CA ARG A 95 -12.53 -23.81 -4.68
C ARG A 95 -13.19 -23.33 -5.98
N ASP A 96 -12.83 -23.95 -7.09
CA ASP A 96 -13.67 -23.95 -8.29
C ASP A 96 -14.93 -24.71 -7.93
N GLU A 97 -16.02 -23.98 -7.69
CA GLU A 97 -17.35 -24.57 -7.71
C GLU A 97 -17.75 -24.70 -9.19
N PHE A 98 -17.67 -25.95 -9.68
CA PHE A 98 -18.26 -26.42 -10.93
C PHE A 98 -19.78 -26.50 -10.82
#